data_AF-A0A6V7K3U1-F1
#
_entry.id   AF-A0A6V7K3U1-F1
#
_cell.length_a   1.000
_cell.length_b   1.000
_cell.length_c   1.000
_cell.angle_alpha   90.00
_cell.angle_beta   90.00
_cell.angle_gamma   90.00
#
_symmetry.space_group_name_H-M   'P 1'
#
loop_
_entity.id
_entity.type
_entity.pdbx_description
1 polymer ?
#
loop_
_entity_poly.entity_id
_entity_poly.type
_entity_poly.pdbx_seq_one_letter_code
_entity_poly.pdbx_strand_id
1 'polypeptide(L)' 'DLVESNLTDAFKVISVNNDKNGLEFISSLEHVHYPFYGVQFHPEKNNYEWKPTQIIPHTKNAVIISQYFANYFVEE' A
#
# COMPACT_ATOMS: atom_id res chain seq x y z
N ASP A 1 9.82 -13.88 -0.82
CA ASP A 1 10.62 -12.74 -0.32
C ASP A 1 11.28 -12.00 -1.51
N LEU A 2 11.59 -10.70 -1.40
CA LEU A 2 12.34 -9.95 -2.42
C LEU A 2 13.70 -10.62 -2.72
N VAL A 3 14.30 -11.25 -1.70
CA VAL A 3 15.54 -12.05 -1.84
C VAL A 3 15.34 -13.21 -2.82
N GLU A 4 14.30 -14.02 -2.62
CA GLU A 4 14.00 -15.18 -3.48
C GLU A 4 13.69 -14.77 -4.93
N SER A 5 13.13 -13.58 -5.11
CA SER A 5 12.79 -13.03 -6.43
C SER A 5 13.94 -12.23 -7.07
N ASN A 6 15.08 -12.11 -6.39
CA ASN A 6 16.21 -11.27 -6.80
C ASN A 6 15.83 -9.80 -7.06
N LEU A 7 15.00 -9.24 -6.18
CA LEU A 7 14.43 -7.89 -6.27
C LEU A 7 14.87 -6.96 -5.13
N THR A 8 15.71 -7.42 -4.21
CA THR A 8 16.13 -6.68 -3.00
C THR A 8 16.71 -5.30 -3.33
N ASP A 9 17.54 -5.18 -4.35
CA ASP A 9 18.16 -3.91 -4.75
C ASP A 9 17.30 -3.10 -5.72
N ALA A 10 16.25 -3.72 -6.29
CA ALA A 10 15.36 -3.07 -7.24
C ALA A 10 14.27 -2.24 -6.56
N PHE A 11 13.85 -2.64 -5.36
CA PHE A 11 12.75 -2.00 -4.62
C PHE A 11 13.16 -1.57 -3.23
N LYS A 12 12.80 -0.34 -2.88
CA LYS A 12 12.89 0.20 -1.54
C LYS A 12 11.59 -0.10 -0.80
N VAL A 13 11.70 -0.84 0.30
CA VAL A 13 10.57 -1.10 1.21
C VAL A 13 10.25 0.18 1.98
N ILE A 14 8.99 0.62 1.90
CA ILE A 14 8.52 1.86 2.55
C ILE A 14 7.77 1.55 3.84
N SER A 15 6.98 0.48 3.86
CA SER A 15 6.32 0.02 5.07
C SER A 15 6.15 -1.50 5.11
N VAL A 16 6.04 -2.00 6.34
CA VAL A 16 5.71 -3.39 6.66
C VAL A 16 4.50 -3.44 7.59
N ASN A 17 3.79 -4.56 7.60
CA ASN A 17 2.73 -4.86 8.54
C ASN A 17 2.86 -6.31 9.03
N ASN A 18 2.15 -6.63 10.12
CA ASN A 18 2.08 -7.99 10.65
C ASN A 18 0.69 -8.57 10.41
N ASP A 19 0.64 -9.84 9.99
CA ASP A 19 -0.62 -10.58 9.92
C ASP A 19 -1.13 -10.97 11.32
N LYS A 20 -2.27 -11.66 11.38
CA LYS A 20 -2.88 -12.12 12.64
C LYS A 20 -2.01 -13.10 13.45
N ASN A 21 -1.02 -13.73 12.82
CA ASN A 21 -0.09 -14.67 13.44
C ASN A 21 1.27 -14.02 13.74
N GLY A 22 1.45 -12.72 13.46
CA GLY A 22 2.70 -12.00 13.66
C GLY A 22 3.72 -12.18 12.54
N LEU A 23 3.32 -12.70 11.38
CA LEU A 23 4.19 -12.73 10.21
C LEU A 23 4.30 -11.33 9.62
N GLU A 24 5.52 -10.79 9.61
CA GLU A 24 5.82 -9.51 8.97
C GLU A 24 5.81 -9.66 7.44
N PHE A 25 5.18 -8.71 6.75
CA PHE A 25 5.12 -8.65 5.30
C PHE A 25 5.21 -7.22 4.81
N ILE A 26 5.73 -7.05 3.58
CA ILE A 26 5.85 -5.74 2.92
C ILE A 26 4.45 -5.21 2.58
N SER A 27 4.11 -4.03 3.07
CA SER A 27 2.81 -3.40 2.81
C SER A 27 2.88 -2.22 1.84
N SER A 28 4.05 -1.62 1.64
CA SER A 28 4.31 -0.71 0.53
C SER A 28 5.80 -0.69 0.13
N LEU A 29 6.05 -0.45 -1.15
CA LEU A 29 7.38 -0.37 -1.76
C LEU A 29 7.37 0.52 -3.00
N GLU A 30 8.53 1.04 -3.36
CA GLU A 30 8.78 1.81 -4.59
C GLU A 30 10.05 1.33 -5.28
N HIS A 31 10.10 1.37 -6.62
CA HIS A 31 11.30 0.97 -7.36
C HIS A 31 12.38 2.06 -7.22
N VAL A 32 13.65 1.65 -7.07
CA VAL A 32 14.75 2.60 -6.78
C VAL A 32 15.03 3.57 -7.93
N HIS A 33 14.76 3.16 -9.18
CA HIS A 33 15.07 3.94 -10.38
C HIS A 33 13.89 4.29 -11.30
N TYR A 34 12.75 3.61 -11.17
CA TYR A 34 11.62 3.75 -12.08
C TYR A 34 10.41 4.20 -11.27
N PRO A 35 9.44 4.92 -11.86
CA PRO A 35 8.24 5.37 -11.16
C PRO A 35 7.24 4.21 -11.00
N PHE A 36 7.68 3.13 -10.35
CA PHE A 36 6.88 1.95 -10.05
C PHE A 36 6.61 1.90 -8.55
N TYR A 37 5.33 1.85 -8.21
CA TYR A 37 4.83 1.89 -6.85
C TYR A 37 3.96 0.67 -6.57
N GLY A 38 4.08 0.11 -5.38
CA GLY A 38 3.28 -1.03 -4.93
C GLY A 38 2.73 -0.82 -3.53
N VAL A 39 1.44 -1.07 -3.36
CA VAL A 39 0.77 -1.13 -2.04
C VAL A 39 0.02 -2.45 -1.93
N GLN A 40 0.17 -3.12 -0.78
CA GLN A 40 -0.58 -4.35 -0.51
C GLN A 40 -2.00 -4.05 0.00
N PHE A 41 -2.21 -2.87 0.60
CA PHE A 41 -3.51 -2.40 1.04
C PHE A 41 -4.27 -1.70 -0.10
N HIS A 42 -5.54 -1.40 0.14
CA HIS A 42 -6.47 -0.85 -0.83
C HIS A 42 -6.88 0.59 -0.46
N PRO A 43 -6.10 1.63 -0.82
CA PRO A 43 -6.44 3.01 -0.49
C PRO A 43 -7.75 3.46 -1.14
N GLU A 44 -8.13 2.91 -2.29
CA GLU A 44 -9.32 3.26 -3.04
C GLU A 44 -10.62 2.91 -2.30
N LYS A 45 -10.61 1.82 -1.53
CA LYS A 45 -11.80 1.33 -0.83
C LYS A 45 -12.33 2.33 0.19
N ASN A 46 -11.44 3.11 0.81
CA ASN A 46 -11.80 4.09 1.82
C ASN A 46 -12.85 5.10 1.32
N ASN A 47 -12.76 5.50 0.05
CA ASN A 47 -13.67 6.49 -0.55
C ASN A 47 -14.86 5.84 -1.27
N TYR A 48 -14.67 4.64 -1.83
CA TYR A 48 -15.57 4.14 -2.87
C TYR A 48 -16.26 2.80 -2.56
N GLU A 49 -15.86 2.05 -1.53
CA GLU A 49 -16.47 0.75 -1.21
C GLU A 49 -17.19 0.73 0.14
N TRP A 50 -18.51 0.56 0.11
CA TRP A 50 -19.36 0.49 1.30
C TRP A 50 -19.98 -0.90 1.44
N LYS A 51 -19.17 -1.88 1.86
CA LYS A 51 -19.59 -3.28 2.06
C LYS A 51 -19.73 -3.59 3.55
N PRO A 52 -20.95 -3.77 4.09
CA PRO A 52 -21.16 -4.02 5.52
C PRO A 52 -20.48 -5.28 6.07
N THR A 53 -20.13 -6.23 5.19
CA THR A 53 -19.44 -7.47 5.53
C THR A 53 -17.92 -7.32 5.67
N GLN A 54 -17.37 -6.14 5.34
CA GLN A 54 -15.93 -5.86 5.39
C GLN A 54 -15.66 -4.70 6.35
N ILE A 55 -14.52 -4.77 7.04
CA ILE A 55 -14.04 -3.68 7.88
C ILE A 55 -13.20 -2.75 7.00
N ILE A 56 -13.85 -1.75 6.42
CA ILE A 56 -13.20 -0.74 5.57
C ILE A 56 -13.14 0.58 6.35
N PRO A 57 -11.95 1.20 6.51
CA PRO A 57 -11.84 2.49 7.17
C PRO A 57 -12.48 3.62 6.35
N HIS A 58 -13.49 4.27 6.91
CA HIS A 58 -14.15 5.46 6.33
C HIS A 58 -13.95 6.72 7.18
N THR A 59 -12.91 6.75 8.01
CA THR A 59 -12.59 7.93 8.82
C THR A 59 -12.06 9.06 7.93
N LYS A 60 -12.10 10.31 8.42
CA LYS A 60 -11.54 11.47 7.70
C LYS A 60 -10.09 11.23 7.24
N ASN A 61 -9.27 10.61 8.08
CA ASN A 61 -7.87 10.32 7.74
C ASN A 61 -7.76 9.25 6.65
N ALA A 62 -8.61 8.22 6.67
CA ALA A 62 -8.64 7.20 5.63
C ALA A 62 -8.98 7.80 4.26
N VAL A 63 -9.91 8.75 4.24
CA VAL A 63 -10.30 9.48 3.02
C VAL A 63 -9.16 10.37 2.51
N ILE A 64 -8.49 11.11 3.40
CA ILE A 64 -7.34 11.96 3.05
C ILE A 64 -6.19 11.11 2.48
N ILE A 65 -5.90 9.97 3.09
CA ILE A 65 -4.86 9.06 2.60
C ILE A 65 -5.22 8.54 1.20
N SER A 66 -6.46 8.12 0.97
CA SER A 66 -6.91 7.68 -0.35
C SER A 66 -6.63 8.75 -1.43
N GLN A 67 -7.01 10.00 -1.13
CA GLN A 67 -6.77 11.13 -2.04
C GLN A 67 -5.27 11.42 -2.21
N TYR A 68 -4.48 11.34 -1.15
CA TYR A 68 -3.04 11.57 -1.22
C TYR A 68 -2.35 10.58 -2.16
N PHE A 69 -2.64 9.28 -2.04
CA PHE A 69 -2.08 8.26 -2.93
C PHE A 69 -2.48 8.50 -4.39
N ALA A 70 -3.74 8.87 -4.63
CA ALA A 70 -4.22 9.18 -5.97
C ALA A 70 -3.55 10.42 -6.58
N ASN A 71 -3.42 11.50 -5.80
CA ASN A 71 -2.77 12.73 -6.25
C ASN A 71 -1.30 12.48 -6.56
N TYR A 72 -0.58 11.83 -5.64
CA TYR A 72 0.82 11.48 -5.83
C TYR A 72 1.02 10.72 -7.14
N PHE A 73 0.28 9.63 -7.37
CA PHE A 73 0.43 8.84 -8.59
C PHE A 73 0.08 9.59 -9.89
N VAL A 74 -0.88 10.52 -9.86
CA VAL A 74 -1.25 11.33 -11.04
C VAL A 74 -0.21 12.42 -11.33
N GLU A 75 0.59 12.82 -10.35
CA GLU A 75 1.67 13.81 -10.49
C GLU A 75 3.00 13.21 -11.00
N GLU A 76 3.13 11.88 -11.07
CA GLU A 76 4.33 11.14 -11.53
C GLU A 76 4.58 11.18 -13.05
#